data_AF-A0A7S8MWS7-F1
#
_entry.id   AF-A0A7S8MWS7-F1
#
_cell.length_a   1.000
_cell.length_b   1.000
_cell.length_c   1.000
_cell.angle_alpha   90.00
_cell.angle_beta   90.00
_cell.angle_gamma   90.00
#
_symmetry.space_group_name_H-M   'P 1'
#
loop_
_entity.id
_entity.type
_entity.pdbx_description
1 polymer ?
#
loop_
_entity_poly.entity_id
_entity_poly.type
_entity_poly.pdbx_seq_one_letter_code
_entity_poly.pdbx_strand_id
1 'polypeptide(L)'
;MSGITDATVHRRRLGAVVLVVALAMSAPACASTAQPPTGELPDGVSVRLVQQRSDVAVHQAQVEITNGTDSPMSVDDLSVSDPRFATDAARVLHRTSLIAPGSTVGIRIQLPDPACGVPDDGSSTVEFAWRIDERAGLARTELPDALGFLPAMHARECVADALGEAAAVSFTGFEAGAGDRVGVLTLGIVPTGVGGATIHAIRQTNLLGFGAEGTGPDAALPLDVDLAAGDRAAREVAIALEPFRCDAHAVQEDKRGTIFTVDVTVAGGDGQIELAASPDMRAEILNAVAEYCGFGS
;
A
#
# COMPACT_ATOMS: atom_id res chain seq x y z
N MET A 1 11.89 -63.21 -20.69
CA MET A 1 13.14 -63.99 -20.88
C MET A 1 14.27 -63.09 -20.43
N SER A 2 14.67 -63.19 -19.16
CA SER A 2 15.72 -64.13 -18.69
C SER A 2 17.08 -63.74 -19.26
N GLY A 3 18.12 -63.48 -18.49
CA GLY A 3 18.32 -63.62 -17.05
C GLY A 3 19.75 -63.20 -16.72
N ILE A 4 19.93 -62.78 -15.48
CA ILE A 4 21.18 -62.49 -14.80
C ILE A 4 21.91 -63.80 -14.49
N THR A 5 23.25 -63.79 -14.50
CA THR A 5 24.20 -64.37 -13.51
C THR A 5 25.52 -64.74 -14.21
N ASP A 6 26.68 -64.84 -13.58
CA ASP A 6 27.34 -64.24 -12.42
C ASP A 6 28.77 -64.85 -12.45
N ALA A 7 29.72 -64.16 -11.82
CA ALA A 7 30.96 -64.66 -11.24
C ALA A 7 31.98 -65.45 -12.09
N THR A 8 33.24 -64.98 -12.08
CA THR A 8 34.32 -65.73 -11.40
C THR A 8 35.56 -64.87 -11.14
N VAL A 9 36.28 -65.31 -10.11
CA VAL A 9 37.17 -64.56 -9.24
C VAL A 9 38.63 -65.07 -9.37
N HIS A 10 39.58 -64.20 -9.01
CA HIS A 10 40.96 -64.42 -8.51
C HIS A 10 42.15 -64.61 -9.46
N ARG A 11 43.13 -63.69 -9.30
CA ARG A 11 44.52 -63.96 -8.83
C ARG A 11 45.20 -62.61 -8.51
N ARG A 12 45.47 -62.29 -7.22
CA ARG A 12 46.72 -62.49 -6.47
C ARG A 12 47.99 -61.84 -7.07
N ARG A 13 48.44 -60.73 -6.47
CA ARG A 13 49.70 -60.53 -5.69
C ARG A 13 50.46 -59.23 -5.99
N LEU A 14 50.71 -58.50 -4.89
CA LEU A 14 51.94 -57.82 -4.45
C LEU A 14 52.61 -56.76 -5.36
N GLY A 15 52.75 -55.56 -4.80
CA GLY A 15 53.70 -54.55 -5.28
C GLY A 15 53.48 -53.22 -4.58
N ALA A 16 54.09 -53.04 -3.40
CA ALA A 16 54.11 -51.76 -2.69
C ALA A 16 55.04 -50.77 -3.40
N VAL A 17 54.53 -49.58 -3.71
CA VAL A 17 55.36 -48.38 -3.95
C VAL A 17 54.67 -47.21 -3.27
N VAL A 18 55.34 -46.70 -2.23
CA VAL A 18 55.00 -45.47 -1.52
C VAL A 18 55.44 -44.30 -2.40
N LEU A 19 54.48 -43.49 -2.85
CA LEU A 19 54.74 -42.20 -3.49
C LEU A 19 54.06 -41.12 -2.63
N VAL A 20 54.86 -40.38 -1.87
CA VAL A 20 54.41 -39.18 -1.14
C VAL A 20 54.22 -38.07 -2.17
N VAL A 21 52.96 -37.80 -2.53
CA VAL A 21 52.57 -36.62 -3.29
C VAL A 21 52.14 -35.55 -2.29
N ALA A 22 52.93 -34.49 -2.18
CA ALA A 22 52.56 -33.28 -1.45
C ALA A 22 51.44 -32.57 -2.23
N LEU A 23 50.20 -32.78 -1.79
CA LEU A 23 49.03 -32.08 -2.32
C LEU A 23 49.01 -30.66 -1.73
N ALA A 24 49.39 -29.67 -2.53
CA ALA A 24 49.14 -28.26 -2.23
C ALA A 24 47.62 -28.03 -2.26
N MET A 25 47.00 -27.95 -1.08
CA MET A 25 45.61 -27.58 -0.94
C MET A 25 45.46 -26.07 -1.18
N SER A 26 45.06 -25.70 -2.39
CA SER A 26 44.46 -24.40 -2.68
C SER A 26 43.07 -24.35 -2.04
N ALA A 27 42.97 -23.77 -0.85
CA ALA A 27 41.70 -23.44 -0.23
C ALA A 27 41.01 -22.32 -1.03
N PRO A 28 39.72 -22.45 -1.39
CA PRO A 28 38.96 -21.33 -1.93
C PRO A 28 38.82 -20.27 -0.85
N ALA A 29 39.35 -19.08 -1.09
CA ALA A 29 39.11 -17.92 -0.25
C ALA A 29 37.61 -17.60 -0.34
N CYS A 30 36.85 -17.94 0.70
CA CYS A 30 35.54 -17.37 0.93
C CYS A 30 35.72 -15.85 1.05
N ALA A 31 35.43 -15.13 -0.03
CA ALA A 31 35.24 -13.69 0.02
C ALA A 31 33.97 -13.47 0.87
N SER A 32 34.18 -13.29 2.17
CA SER A 32 33.15 -12.73 3.05
C SER A 32 32.85 -11.35 2.50
N THR A 33 31.67 -11.16 1.91
CA THR A 33 31.16 -9.85 1.53
C THR A 33 30.99 -9.06 2.82
N ALA A 34 32.03 -8.34 3.22
CA ALA A 34 32.00 -7.49 4.40
C ALA A 34 30.86 -6.49 4.20
N GLN A 35 29.85 -6.57 5.06
CA GLN A 35 28.71 -5.66 5.04
C GLN A 35 29.25 -4.24 5.27
N PRO A 36 28.89 -3.25 4.43
CA PRO A 36 29.36 -1.90 4.61
C PRO A 36 29.00 -1.41 6.03
N PRO A 37 29.87 -0.60 6.66
CA PRO A 37 29.59 -0.08 7.99
C PRO A 37 28.29 0.75 7.93
N THR A 38 27.37 0.45 8.85
CA THR A 38 26.15 1.24 9.08
C THR A 38 26.52 2.54 9.80
N GLY A 39 26.05 3.67 9.30
CA GLY A 39 26.33 4.98 9.88
C GLY A 39 25.25 6.02 9.57
N GLU A 40 25.52 7.26 9.98
CA GLU A 40 24.68 8.41 9.66
C GLU A 40 24.69 8.72 8.15
N LEU A 41 23.82 9.63 7.72
CA LEU A 41 23.82 10.13 6.34
C LEU A 41 25.17 10.77 5.99
N PRO A 42 25.62 10.69 4.73
CA PRO A 42 26.74 11.52 4.28
C PRO A 42 26.45 13.00 4.52
N ASP A 43 27.46 13.76 4.91
CA ASP A 43 27.35 15.22 5.08
C ASP A 43 26.72 15.87 3.83
N GLY A 44 25.71 16.72 4.05
CA GLY A 44 24.98 17.41 2.98
C GLY A 44 23.87 16.57 2.33
N VAL A 45 23.68 15.30 2.70
CA VAL A 45 22.55 14.49 2.26
C VAL A 45 21.39 14.62 3.26
N SER A 46 20.17 14.75 2.77
CA SER A 46 18.96 14.75 3.60
C SER A 46 17.88 13.85 3.02
N VAL A 47 17.00 13.37 3.91
CA VAL A 47 15.90 12.46 3.56
C VAL A 47 14.58 12.93 4.16
N ARG A 48 13.48 12.64 3.47
CA ARG A 48 12.12 12.79 3.99
C ARG A 48 11.16 11.82 3.31
N LEU A 49 10.12 11.41 4.02
CA LEU A 49 9.03 10.65 3.46
C LEU A 49 7.96 11.60 2.92
N VAL A 50 7.44 11.29 1.74
CA VAL A 50 6.26 11.94 1.16
C VAL A 50 5.35 10.91 0.53
N GLN A 51 4.08 11.26 0.37
CA GLN A 51 3.16 10.53 -0.48
C GLN A 51 2.55 11.50 -1.49
N GLN A 52 2.80 11.28 -2.78
CA GLN A 52 2.15 12.07 -3.82
C GLN A 52 0.73 11.57 -4.05
N ARG A 53 -0.14 12.41 -4.61
CA ARG A 53 -1.53 12.03 -4.93
C ARG A 53 -1.62 10.80 -5.83
N SER A 54 -0.64 10.58 -6.70
CA SER A 54 -0.55 9.39 -7.57
C SER A 54 -0.21 8.11 -6.81
N ASP A 55 0.44 8.22 -5.65
CA ASP A 55 0.95 7.08 -4.91
C ASP A 55 -0.11 6.48 -3.97
N VAL A 56 -1.11 7.28 -3.57
CA VAL A 56 -2.19 6.88 -2.65
C VAL A 56 -2.95 5.65 -3.15
N ALA A 57 -3.41 5.67 -4.40
CA ALA A 57 -4.27 4.61 -4.94
C ALA A 57 -3.57 3.25 -5.10
N VAL A 58 -2.24 3.26 -5.18
CA VAL A 58 -1.40 2.05 -5.28
C VAL A 58 -0.69 1.73 -3.96
N HIS A 59 -1.08 2.43 -2.88
CA HIS A 59 -0.54 2.25 -1.53
C HIS A 59 1.00 2.39 -1.46
N GLN A 60 1.52 3.41 -2.14
CA GLN A 60 2.95 3.71 -2.19
C GLN A 60 3.28 5.03 -1.50
N ALA A 61 4.55 5.19 -1.17
CA ALA A 61 5.14 6.46 -0.75
C ALA A 61 6.50 6.64 -1.42
N GLN A 62 7.13 7.78 -1.21
CA GLN A 62 8.47 8.07 -1.72
C GLN A 62 9.40 8.49 -0.60
N VAL A 63 10.57 7.87 -0.56
CA VAL A 63 11.71 8.44 0.16
C VAL A 63 12.37 9.44 -0.78
N GLU A 64 12.20 10.72 -0.48
CA GLU A 64 12.93 11.78 -1.16
C GLU A 64 14.31 11.94 -0.55
N ILE A 65 15.34 11.74 -1.38
CA ILE A 65 16.74 11.90 -0.99
C ILE A 65 17.30 13.09 -1.75
N THR A 66 17.81 14.07 -1.01
CA THR A 66 18.48 15.26 -1.57
C THR A 66 19.98 15.11 -1.43
N ASN A 67 20.69 15.21 -2.56
CA ASN A 67 22.14 15.21 -2.58
C ASN A 67 22.66 16.65 -2.56
N GLY A 68 22.99 17.17 -1.38
CA GLY A 68 23.61 18.50 -1.23
C GLY A 68 25.14 18.51 -1.38
N THR A 69 25.74 17.42 -1.85
CA THR A 69 27.18 17.37 -2.14
C THR A 69 27.48 17.86 -3.56
N ASP A 70 28.77 18.04 -3.86
CA ASP A 70 29.25 18.45 -5.19
C ASP A 70 29.47 17.28 -6.17
N SER A 71 29.26 16.04 -5.72
CA SER A 71 29.49 14.81 -6.49
C SER A 71 28.19 14.02 -6.69
N PRO A 72 28.01 13.31 -7.82
CA PRO A 72 26.87 12.41 -8.00
C PRO A 72 26.83 11.33 -6.92
N MET A 73 25.63 11.06 -6.41
CA MET A 73 25.36 10.03 -5.42
C MET A 73 24.58 8.88 -6.07
N SER A 74 24.95 7.63 -5.80
CA SER A 74 24.11 6.47 -6.10
C SER A 74 23.44 5.96 -4.84
N VAL A 75 22.19 5.53 -4.97
CA VAL A 75 21.40 4.88 -3.90
C VAL A 75 20.88 3.55 -4.40
N ASP A 76 21.33 2.49 -3.74
CA ASP A 76 20.96 1.11 -4.01
C ASP A 76 19.86 0.67 -3.04
N ASP A 77 19.91 -0.57 -2.54
CA ASP A 77 18.94 -1.16 -1.62
C ASP A 77 18.41 -0.12 -0.63
N LEU A 78 17.08 0.00 -0.55
CA LEU A 78 16.39 0.96 0.30
C LEU A 78 15.19 0.28 0.96
N SER A 79 15.15 0.36 2.28
CA SER A 79 14.02 -0.07 3.11
C SER A 79 13.64 1.03 4.10
N VAL A 80 12.36 1.05 4.48
CA VAL A 80 11.84 1.90 5.56
C VAL A 80 11.22 1.01 6.61
N SER A 81 11.67 1.17 7.84
CA SER A 81 11.10 0.51 9.01
C SER A 81 10.24 1.52 9.77
N ASP A 82 9.01 1.14 10.10
CA ASP A 82 8.10 1.95 10.89
C ASP A 82 7.22 1.00 11.72
N PRO A 83 7.08 1.22 13.04
CA PRO A 83 6.30 0.33 13.89
C PRO A 83 4.81 0.26 13.54
N ARG A 84 4.29 1.23 12.77
CA ARG A 84 2.90 1.24 12.29
C ARG A 84 2.65 0.24 11.16
N PHE A 85 3.67 -0.42 10.63
CA PHE A 85 3.54 -1.44 9.60
C PHE A 85 3.89 -2.83 10.12
N ALA A 86 3.24 -3.85 9.56
CA ALA A 86 3.49 -5.25 9.93
C ALA A 86 4.88 -5.75 9.50
N THR A 87 5.45 -5.13 8.45
CA THR A 87 6.79 -5.42 7.93
C THR A 87 7.48 -4.12 7.50
N ASP A 88 8.76 -4.20 7.11
CA ASP A 88 9.45 -3.07 6.49
C ASP A 88 8.91 -2.80 5.08
N ALA A 89 8.80 -1.52 4.73
CA ALA A 89 8.46 -1.05 3.39
C ALA A 89 9.70 -1.15 2.49
N ALA A 90 9.54 -1.72 1.30
CA ALA A 90 10.64 -1.94 0.36
C ALA A 90 10.49 -1.12 -0.92
N ARG A 91 11.61 -0.76 -1.52
CA ARG A 91 11.67 -0.12 -2.84
C ARG A 91 10.92 -0.95 -3.90
N VAL A 92 10.09 -0.28 -4.70
CA VAL A 92 9.26 -0.90 -5.76
C VAL A 92 10.10 -1.31 -6.97
N LEU A 93 11.03 -0.45 -7.41
CA LEU A 93 11.88 -0.70 -8.58
C LEU A 93 13.30 -1.06 -8.15
N HIS A 94 13.67 -2.35 -8.23
CA HIS A 94 15.00 -2.85 -7.86
C HIS A 94 16.10 -2.39 -8.85
N ARG A 95 16.51 -1.13 -8.76
CA ARG A 95 17.57 -0.52 -9.58
C ARG A 95 18.32 0.54 -8.80
N THR A 96 19.59 0.74 -9.09
CA THR A 96 20.35 1.90 -8.61
C THR A 96 19.70 3.21 -9.05
N SER A 97 19.53 4.14 -8.11
CA SER A 97 19.10 5.51 -8.40
C SER A 97 20.29 6.45 -8.36
N LEU A 98 20.48 7.25 -9.40
CA LEU A 98 21.52 8.28 -9.47
C LEU A 98 20.92 9.64 -9.13
N ILE A 99 21.56 10.36 -8.22
CA ILE A 99 21.13 11.67 -7.73
C ILE A 99 22.26 12.66 -8.02
N ALA A 100 22.04 13.57 -8.96
CA ALA A 100 23.00 14.60 -9.32
C ALA A 100 23.26 15.56 -8.14
N PRO A 101 24.41 16.26 -8.12
CA PRO A 101 24.67 17.35 -7.18
C PRO A 101 23.53 18.36 -7.14
N GLY A 102 23.13 18.78 -5.93
CA GLY A 102 22.05 19.74 -5.69
C GLY A 102 20.64 19.28 -6.08
N SER A 103 20.46 17.99 -6.40
CA SER A 103 19.17 17.45 -6.86
C SER A 103 18.49 16.58 -5.81
N THR A 104 17.18 16.41 -5.96
CA THR A 104 16.36 15.51 -5.15
C THR A 104 15.74 14.43 -6.03
N VAL A 105 15.75 13.18 -5.57
CA VAL A 105 15.06 12.06 -6.22
C VAL A 105 14.14 11.37 -5.23
N GLY A 106 12.88 11.17 -5.63
CA GLY A 106 11.91 10.35 -4.91
C GLY A 106 12.00 8.88 -5.33
N ILE A 107 12.39 8.02 -4.39
CA ILE A 107 12.43 6.57 -4.58
C ILE A 107 11.14 5.98 -4.02
N ARG A 108 10.34 5.35 -4.88
CA ARG A 108 9.07 4.72 -4.48
C ARG A 108 9.30 3.48 -3.63
N ILE A 109 8.55 3.39 -2.54
CA ILE A 109 8.43 2.23 -1.67
C ILE A 109 6.97 1.75 -1.65
N GLN A 110 6.78 0.44 -1.50
CA GLN A 110 5.47 -0.14 -1.23
C GLN A 110 5.22 -0.08 0.27
N LEU A 111 4.12 0.55 0.69
CA LEU A 111 3.71 0.52 2.08
C LEU A 111 3.12 -0.87 2.39
N PRO A 112 3.49 -1.51 3.51
CA PRO A 112 2.90 -2.77 3.95
C PRO A 112 1.56 -2.55 4.67
N ASP A 113 0.89 -3.65 4.97
CA ASP A 113 -0.31 -3.63 5.80
C ASP A 113 -0.02 -2.98 7.17
N PRO A 114 -1.00 -2.24 7.74
CA PRO A 114 -0.82 -1.58 9.02
C PRO A 114 -0.75 -2.61 10.17
N ALA A 115 0.04 -2.29 11.18
CA ALA A 115 0.04 -2.99 12.46
C ALA A 115 -0.97 -2.31 13.40
N CYS A 116 -2.21 -2.82 13.46
CA CYS A 116 -3.30 -2.15 14.18
C CYS A 116 -3.30 -2.34 15.71
N GLY A 117 -2.39 -3.17 16.22
CA GLY A 117 -2.14 -3.32 17.65
C GLY A 117 -1.18 -2.28 18.24
N VAL A 118 -0.66 -1.34 17.43
CA VAL A 118 0.28 -0.31 17.87
C VAL A 118 -0.33 1.10 17.78
N PRO A 119 0.14 2.06 18.61
CA PRO A 119 -0.23 3.47 18.46
C PRO A 119 0.23 4.08 17.12
N ASP A 120 -0.39 5.20 16.73
CA ASP A 120 -0.13 5.93 15.47
C ASP A 120 1.01 6.96 15.57
N ASP A 121 1.64 7.11 16.74
CA ASP A 121 2.75 8.04 17.04
C ASP A 121 4.15 7.49 16.71
N GLY A 122 4.19 6.38 15.97
CA GLY A 122 5.42 5.75 15.49
C GLY A 122 6.32 6.68 14.65
N SER A 123 7.63 6.41 14.68
CA SER A 123 8.63 7.10 13.87
C SER A 123 9.21 6.17 12.80
N SER A 124 9.37 6.69 11.58
CA SER A 124 9.98 5.97 10.48
C SER A 124 11.51 6.08 10.52
N THR A 125 12.20 5.02 10.14
CA THR A 125 13.64 4.99 9.90
C THR A 125 13.89 4.47 8.48
N VAL A 126 14.77 5.13 7.73
CA VAL A 126 15.22 4.62 6.42
C VAL A 126 16.60 4.00 6.56
N GLU A 127 16.82 2.89 5.87
CA GLU A 127 18.14 2.30 5.64
C GLU A 127 18.41 2.19 4.14
N PHE A 128 19.57 2.66 3.68
CA PHE A 128 19.95 2.49 2.27
C PHE A 128 21.46 2.47 2.03
N ALA A 129 21.88 1.71 1.03
CA ALA A 129 23.26 1.69 0.56
C ALA A 129 23.54 2.90 -0.36
N TRP A 130 24.68 3.56 -0.18
CA TRP A 130 25.06 4.74 -0.95
C TRP A 130 26.49 4.69 -1.46
N ARG A 131 26.75 5.41 -2.55
CA ARG A 131 28.10 5.70 -3.04
C ARG A 131 28.23 7.16 -3.49
N ILE A 132 29.32 7.80 -3.12
CA ILE A 132 29.73 9.13 -3.57
C ILE A 132 31.23 9.07 -3.85
N ASP A 133 31.62 9.22 -5.11
CA ASP A 133 32.99 8.99 -5.58
C ASP A 133 33.51 7.58 -5.18
N GLU A 134 34.66 7.51 -4.50
CA GLU A 134 35.21 6.24 -3.98
C GLU A 134 34.64 5.82 -2.62
N ARG A 135 33.83 6.68 -1.97
CA ARG A 135 33.21 6.37 -0.68
C ARG A 135 31.91 5.62 -0.89
N ALA A 136 31.69 4.62 -0.05
CA ALA A 136 30.45 3.87 0.00
C ALA A 136 30.12 3.49 1.45
N GLY A 137 28.84 3.32 1.75
CA GLY A 137 28.38 2.97 3.08
C GLY A 137 26.92 2.56 3.10
N LEU A 138 26.46 2.18 4.28
CA LEU A 138 25.06 1.95 4.59
C LEU A 138 24.61 3.09 5.51
N ALA A 139 23.64 3.89 5.07
CA ALA A 139 23.07 4.94 5.90
C ALA A 139 21.84 4.39 6.64
N ARG A 140 21.69 4.72 7.92
CA ARG A 140 20.48 4.50 8.69
C ARG A 140 20.15 5.75 9.49
N THR A 141 18.94 6.29 9.32
CA THR A 141 18.57 7.58 9.90
C THR A 141 17.06 7.71 10.06
N GLU A 142 16.62 8.62 10.93
CA GLU A 142 15.21 8.99 11.04
C GLU A 142 14.69 9.51 9.70
N LEU A 143 13.47 9.15 9.38
CA LEU A 143 12.80 9.55 8.15
C LEU A 143 11.55 10.37 8.50
N PRO A 144 11.65 11.71 8.54
CA PRO A 144 10.51 12.55 8.85
C PRO A 144 9.41 12.43 7.79
N ASP A 145 8.18 12.22 8.24
CA ASP A 145 6.99 12.35 7.39
C ASP A 145 6.71 13.83 7.14
N ALA A 146 7.07 14.31 5.95
CA ALA A 146 7.00 15.74 5.63
C ALA A 146 5.56 16.26 5.51
N LEU A 147 4.58 15.38 5.30
CA LEU A 147 3.17 15.73 5.13
C LEU A 147 2.30 15.26 6.31
N GLY A 148 2.85 14.49 7.24
CA GLY A 148 2.11 13.91 8.36
C GLY A 148 0.98 12.98 7.92
N PHE A 149 1.14 12.26 6.79
CA PHE A 149 0.11 11.40 6.24
C PHE A 149 0.02 10.03 6.93
N LEU A 150 1.12 9.54 7.52
CA LEU A 150 1.17 8.20 8.10
C LEU A 150 0.19 7.97 9.27
N PRO A 151 0.06 8.87 10.27
CA PRO A 151 -0.89 8.67 11.36
C PRO A 151 -2.33 8.58 10.85
N ALA A 152 -2.73 9.51 9.95
CA ALA A 152 -4.07 9.53 9.39
C ALA A 152 -4.36 8.30 8.52
N MET A 153 -3.36 7.82 7.77
CA MET A 153 -3.47 6.60 6.98
C MET A 153 -3.62 5.36 7.89
N HIS A 154 -2.75 5.22 8.91
CA HIS A 154 -2.78 4.12 9.86
C HIS A 154 -4.12 4.05 10.60
N ALA A 155 -4.60 5.17 11.14
CA ALA A 155 -5.90 5.24 11.81
C ALA A 155 -7.04 4.77 10.90
N ARG A 156 -7.08 5.27 9.65
CA ARG A 156 -8.14 4.91 8.69
C ARG A 156 -8.08 3.42 8.29
N GLU A 157 -6.88 2.90 8.04
CA GLU A 157 -6.72 1.50 7.62
C GLU A 157 -7.01 0.53 8.79
N CYS A 158 -6.69 0.91 10.02
CA CYS A 158 -7.03 0.08 11.19
C CYS A 158 -8.51 0.08 11.55
N VAL A 159 -9.22 1.19 11.29
CA VAL A 159 -10.69 1.18 11.36
C VAL A 159 -11.27 0.26 10.28
N ALA A 160 -10.71 0.25 9.06
CA ALA A 160 -11.15 -0.63 7.98
C ALA A 160 -10.89 -2.12 8.29
N ASP A 161 -9.73 -2.44 8.85
CA ASP A 161 -9.39 -3.80 9.29
C ASP A 161 -10.34 -4.29 10.39
N ALA A 162 -10.57 -3.46 11.41
CA ALA A 162 -11.51 -3.76 12.49
C ALA A 162 -12.96 -3.91 12.00
N LEU A 163 -13.37 -3.13 10.98
CA LEU A 163 -14.67 -3.34 10.33
C LEU A 163 -14.70 -4.67 9.58
N GLY A 164 -13.61 -5.05 8.92
CA GLY A 164 -13.44 -6.33 8.23
C GLY A 164 -13.62 -7.55 9.14
N GLU A 165 -13.26 -7.44 10.42
CA GLU A 165 -13.55 -8.46 11.42
C GLU A 165 -15.07 -8.65 11.68
N ALA A 166 -15.86 -7.58 11.52
CA ALA A 166 -17.31 -7.59 11.72
C ALA A 166 -18.10 -7.91 10.44
N ALA A 167 -17.72 -7.32 9.30
CA ALA A 167 -18.37 -7.54 8.02
C ALA A 167 -17.48 -7.16 6.83
N ALA A 168 -17.68 -7.86 5.70
CA ALA A 168 -17.24 -7.35 4.40
C ALA A 168 -18.25 -6.30 3.90
N VAL A 169 -17.78 -5.09 3.64
CA VAL A 169 -18.59 -3.96 3.17
C VAL A 169 -18.04 -3.48 1.83
N SER A 170 -18.89 -3.43 0.80
CA SER A 170 -18.46 -3.03 -0.55
C SER A 170 -19.63 -2.56 -1.39
N PHE A 171 -19.37 -1.79 -2.45
CA PHE A 171 -20.39 -1.52 -3.45
C PHE A 171 -20.54 -2.73 -4.38
N THR A 172 -21.75 -3.28 -4.46
CA THR A 172 -22.05 -4.53 -5.17
C THR A 172 -22.78 -4.32 -6.48
N GLY A 173 -23.35 -3.13 -6.71
CA GLY A 173 -24.05 -2.80 -7.94
C GLY A 173 -24.27 -1.30 -8.10
N PHE A 174 -24.49 -0.90 -9.35
CA PHE A 174 -24.95 0.44 -9.70
C PHE A 174 -26.01 0.32 -10.79
N GLU A 175 -27.12 1.02 -10.61
CA GLU A 175 -28.17 1.15 -11.61
C GLU A 175 -28.26 2.61 -12.03
N ALA A 176 -27.88 2.91 -13.28
CA ALA A 176 -27.96 4.26 -13.81
C ALA A 176 -29.39 4.79 -13.76
N GLY A 177 -29.53 6.05 -13.35
CA GLY A 177 -30.80 6.75 -13.28
C GLY A 177 -31.28 7.20 -14.65
N ALA A 178 -32.57 7.53 -14.73
CA ALA A 178 -33.13 8.21 -15.88
C ALA A 178 -33.55 9.64 -15.48
N GLY A 179 -33.05 10.64 -16.20
CA GLY A 179 -33.52 12.03 -16.09
C GLY A 179 -33.13 12.76 -14.80
N ASP A 180 -33.79 12.46 -13.68
CA ASP A 180 -33.82 13.28 -12.46
C ASP A 180 -32.84 12.86 -11.35
N ARG A 181 -32.03 11.83 -11.60
CA ARG A 181 -30.99 11.34 -10.69
C ARG A 181 -29.81 10.74 -11.47
N VAL A 182 -28.65 10.62 -10.83
CA VAL A 182 -27.49 9.93 -11.39
C VAL A 182 -27.74 8.42 -11.43
N GLY A 183 -28.29 7.86 -10.35
CA GLY A 183 -28.59 6.43 -10.26
C GLY A 183 -28.74 5.94 -8.83
N VAL A 184 -28.77 4.63 -8.67
CA VAL A 184 -28.82 3.95 -7.37
C VAL A 184 -27.56 3.11 -7.20
N LEU A 185 -26.82 3.37 -6.14
CA LEU A 185 -25.63 2.62 -5.74
C LEU A 185 -26.03 1.61 -4.66
N THR A 186 -25.67 0.34 -4.85
CA THR A 186 -25.96 -0.73 -3.90
C THR A 186 -24.76 -0.97 -3.00
N LEU A 187 -24.93 -0.72 -1.70
CA LEU A 187 -23.98 -1.09 -0.66
C LEU A 187 -24.31 -2.49 -0.14
N GLY A 188 -23.43 -3.45 -0.40
CA GLY A 188 -23.51 -4.80 0.15
C GLY A 188 -22.75 -4.92 1.46
N ILE A 189 -23.40 -5.55 2.45
CA ILE A 189 -22.85 -5.79 3.79
C ILE A 189 -22.99 -7.27 4.10
N VAL A 190 -21.87 -7.96 4.30
CA VAL A 190 -21.82 -9.40 4.61
C VAL A 190 -21.18 -9.60 5.97
N PRO A 191 -21.98 -9.76 7.04
CA PRO A 191 -21.45 -9.98 8.39
C PRO A 191 -20.66 -11.29 8.52
N THR A 192 -19.57 -11.26 9.29
CA THR A 192 -18.76 -12.45 9.61
C THR A 192 -19.39 -13.30 10.71
N GLY A 193 -20.18 -12.66 11.57
CA GLY A 193 -20.79 -13.24 12.78
C GLY A 193 -19.83 -13.37 13.96
N VAL A 194 -18.64 -12.77 13.91
CA VAL A 194 -17.66 -12.78 14.99
C VAL A 194 -17.56 -11.42 15.69
N GLY A 195 -17.31 -10.36 14.92
CA GLY A 195 -17.22 -8.99 15.42
C GLY A 195 -18.57 -8.27 15.49
N GLY A 196 -18.55 -7.09 16.09
CA GLY A 196 -19.67 -6.14 16.06
C GLY A 196 -19.21 -4.77 15.58
N ALA A 197 -20.08 -4.07 14.85
CA ALA A 197 -19.82 -2.74 14.34
C ALA A 197 -21.13 -2.02 14.05
N THR A 198 -21.09 -0.70 13.97
CA THR A 198 -22.21 0.11 13.50
C THR A 198 -21.74 0.92 12.30
N ILE A 199 -22.49 0.88 11.20
CA ILE A 199 -22.29 1.74 10.04
C ILE A 199 -23.31 2.88 10.14
N HIS A 200 -22.83 4.07 10.48
CA HIS A 200 -23.69 5.22 10.80
C HIS A 200 -24.17 5.92 9.56
N ALA A 201 -23.25 6.32 8.68
CA ALA A 201 -23.59 7.17 7.56
C ALA A 201 -22.57 7.04 6.43
N ILE A 202 -23.01 7.37 5.22
CA ILE A 202 -22.13 7.57 4.06
C ILE A 202 -22.09 9.06 3.73
N ARG A 203 -20.89 9.60 3.55
CA ARG A 203 -20.67 11.01 3.23
C ARG A 203 -20.67 11.23 1.73
N GLN A 204 -21.11 12.42 1.33
CA GLN A 204 -21.01 12.84 -0.06
C GLN A 204 -19.55 12.91 -0.53
N THR A 205 -19.35 12.94 -1.84
CA THR A 205 -18.06 13.21 -2.48
C THR A 205 -18.07 14.60 -3.13
N ASN A 206 -16.94 15.00 -3.71
CA ASN A 206 -16.89 16.24 -4.51
C ASN A 206 -17.78 16.21 -5.76
N LEU A 207 -18.20 15.02 -6.21
CA LEU A 207 -18.99 14.84 -7.43
C LEU A 207 -20.43 14.42 -7.14
N LEU A 208 -20.63 13.58 -6.12
CA LEU A 208 -21.90 12.88 -5.84
C LEU A 208 -22.40 13.21 -4.44
N GLY A 209 -23.68 13.49 -4.33
CA GLY A 209 -24.41 13.67 -3.08
C GLY A 209 -25.70 12.85 -3.06
N PHE A 210 -26.57 13.17 -2.13
CA PHE A 210 -27.81 12.44 -1.84
C PHE A 210 -29.06 13.34 -1.93
N GLY A 211 -29.00 14.35 -2.81
CA GLY A 211 -30.08 15.31 -3.04
C GLY A 211 -30.34 16.29 -1.90
N ALA A 212 -31.61 16.55 -1.60
CA ALA A 212 -32.03 17.52 -0.58
C ALA A 212 -31.56 17.16 0.85
N GLU A 213 -31.29 15.88 1.12
CA GLU A 213 -30.68 15.42 2.39
C GLU A 213 -29.15 15.66 2.42
N GLY A 214 -28.57 16.09 1.29
CA GLY A 214 -27.14 16.23 1.03
C GLY A 214 -26.60 17.66 0.89
N THR A 215 -27.36 18.72 1.20
CA THR A 215 -27.03 20.09 0.74
C THR A 215 -26.11 20.89 1.66
N GLY A 216 -24.98 20.33 2.07
CA GLY A 216 -23.95 21.05 2.81
C GLY A 216 -22.64 20.27 2.78
N PRO A 217 -21.46 20.91 2.88
CA PRO A 217 -20.15 20.26 2.69
C PRO A 217 -19.89 19.05 3.60
N ASP A 218 -20.57 18.96 4.74
CA ASP A 218 -20.50 17.84 5.70
C ASP A 218 -21.71 16.92 5.67
N ALA A 219 -22.52 16.96 4.61
CA ALA A 219 -23.72 16.15 4.53
C ALA A 219 -23.38 14.65 4.45
N ALA A 220 -24.12 13.88 5.25
CA ALA A 220 -24.01 12.44 5.32
C ALA A 220 -25.41 11.84 5.29
N LEU A 221 -25.60 10.80 4.48
CA LEU A 221 -26.81 10.02 4.44
C LEU A 221 -26.76 8.97 5.56
N PRO A 222 -27.67 9.00 6.55
CA PRO A 222 -27.74 7.99 7.60
C PRO A 222 -28.03 6.61 7.00
N LEU A 223 -27.26 5.62 7.43
CA LEU A 223 -27.43 4.21 7.10
C LEU A 223 -27.93 3.43 8.33
N ASP A 224 -27.45 3.79 9.52
CA ASP A 224 -27.83 3.24 10.84
C ASP A 224 -27.89 1.69 10.87
N VAL A 225 -26.89 1.04 10.26
CA VAL A 225 -26.81 -0.43 10.22
C VAL A 225 -26.01 -0.94 11.41
N ASP A 226 -26.70 -1.59 12.34
CA ASP A 226 -26.09 -2.29 13.47
C ASP A 226 -25.76 -3.75 13.10
N LEU A 227 -24.53 -4.15 13.38
CA LEU A 227 -24.00 -5.49 13.17
C LEU A 227 -23.68 -6.11 14.52
N ALA A 228 -24.58 -6.97 14.99
CA ALA A 228 -24.38 -7.66 16.26
C ALA A 228 -23.48 -8.89 16.09
N ALA A 229 -22.73 -9.24 17.15
CA ALA A 229 -22.01 -10.51 17.17
C ALA A 229 -22.99 -11.68 16.96
N GLY A 230 -22.66 -12.58 16.03
CA GLY A 230 -23.51 -13.69 15.61
C GLY A 230 -24.37 -13.41 14.37
N ASP A 231 -24.49 -12.15 13.93
CA ASP A 231 -25.16 -11.81 12.67
C ASP A 231 -24.48 -12.48 11.48
N ARG A 232 -25.28 -13.06 10.57
CA ARG A 232 -24.77 -13.71 9.33
C ARG A 232 -25.59 -13.40 8.10
N ALA A 233 -26.71 -12.70 8.25
CA ALA A 233 -27.56 -12.35 7.14
C ALA A 233 -26.92 -11.22 6.35
N ALA A 234 -26.67 -11.46 5.05
CA ALA A 234 -26.27 -10.40 4.14
C ALA A 234 -27.37 -9.34 4.03
N ARG A 235 -26.95 -8.09 3.87
CA ARG A 235 -27.83 -6.93 3.76
C ARG A 235 -27.40 -6.10 2.56
N GLU A 236 -28.36 -5.46 1.92
CA GLU A 236 -28.11 -4.49 0.85
C GLU A 236 -28.81 -3.18 1.21
N VAL A 237 -28.12 -2.06 0.98
CA VAL A 237 -28.66 -0.72 1.14
C VAL A 237 -28.60 -0.01 -0.20
N ALA A 238 -29.76 0.45 -0.68
CA ALA A 238 -29.86 1.22 -1.91
C ALA A 238 -29.64 2.71 -1.61
N ILE A 239 -28.65 3.31 -2.25
CA ILE A 239 -28.24 4.70 -2.05
C ILE A 239 -28.57 5.48 -3.33
N ALA A 240 -29.54 6.40 -3.24
CA ALA A 240 -29.86 7.28 -4.37
C ALA A 240 -28.76 8.34 -4.52
N LEU A 241 -28.14 8.39 -5.70
CA LEU A 241 -27.10 9.33 -6.05
C LEU A 241 -27.67 10.49 -6.88
N GLU A 242 -27.31 11.69 -6.47
CA GLU A 242 -27.53 12.95 -7.20
C GLU A 242 -26.19 13.65 -7.40
N PRO A 243 -26.03 14.53 -8.39
CA PRO A 243 -24.78 15.27 -8.51
C PRO A 243 -24.69 16.31 -7.40
N PHE A 244 -23.54 16.36 -6.74
CA PHE A 244 -23.21 17.46 -5.85
C PHE A 244 -22.71 18.68 -6.65
N ARG A 245 -21.99 18.42 -7.75
CA ARG A 245 -21.45 19.45 -8.67
C ARG A 245 -21.61 19.02 -10.12
N CYS A 246 -22.03 19.96 -10.97
CA CYS A 246 -22.12 19.80 -12.42
C CYS A 246 -21.26 20.83 -13.19
N ASP A 247 -20.22 21.39 -12.59
CA ASP A 247 -19.26 22.20 -13.33
C ASP A 247 -18.23 21.32 -14.06
N ALA A 248 -17.73 21.80 -15.20
CA ALA A 248 -16.83 21.01 -16.06
C ALA A 248 -15.56 20.54 -15.35
N HIS A 249 -15.03 21.32 -14.40
CA HIS A 249 -13.85 20.95 -13.63
C HIS A 249 -14.15 19.75 -12.71
N ALA A 250 -15.30 19.75 -12.03
CA ALA A 250 -15.73 18.61 -11.23
C ALA A 250 -16.01 17.36 -12.06
N VAL A 251 -16.64 17.48 -13.24
CA VAL A 251 -17.04 16.29 -14.02
C VAL A 251 -15.88 15.70 -14.81
N GLN A 252 -15.00 16.52 -15.41
CA GLN A 252 -13.99 16.04 -16.35
C GLN A 252 -12.63 15.73 -15.70
N GLU A 253 -12.29 16.36 -14.57
CA GLU A 253 -10.97 16.21 -13.94
C GLU A 253 -11.01 15.44 -12.61
N ASP A 254 -12.19 15.01 -12.17
CA ASP A 254 -12.33 14.32 -10.90
C ASP A 254 -11.77 12.89 -10.93
N LYS A 255 -11.04 12.56 -9.86
CA LYS A 255 -10.35 11.28 -9.67
C LYS A 255 -10.84 10.51 -8.45
N ARG A 256 -11.64 11.14 -7.58
CA ARG A 256 -12.02 10.61 -6.27
C ARG A 256 -13.52 10.70 -5.97
N GLY A 257 -14.32 11.23 -6.88
CA GLY A 257 -15.75 11.45 -6.76
C GLY A 257 -16.57 10.16 -6.67
N THR A 258 -15.97 9.01 -6.92
CA THR A 258 -16.56 7.67 -6.70
C THR A 258 -15.91 6.93 -5.53
N ILE A 259 -15.19 7.63 -4.66
CA ILE A 259 -14.65 7.12 -3.39
C ILE A 259 -15.41 7.83 -2.28
N PHE A 260 -16.21 7.07 -1.54
CA PHE A 260 -17.07 7.57 -0.48
C PHE A 260 -16.42 7.34 0.88
N THR A 261 -16.58 8.30 1.78
CA THR A 261 -16.23 8.11 3.19
C THR A 261 -17.43 7.55 3.94
N VAL A 262 -17.24 6.52 4.75
CA VAL A 262 -18.28 5.91 5.58
C VAL A 262 -17.89 6.07 7.05
N ASP A 263 -18.81 6.61 7.83
CA ASP A 263 -18.68 6.79 9.28
C ASP A 263 -19.10 5.48 9.98
N VAL A 264 -18.23 4.97 10.86
CA VAL A 264 -18.43 3.69 11.54
C VAL A 264 -18.04 3.77 13.01
N THR A 265 -18.62 2.90 13.83
CA THR A 265 -18.06 2.53 15.14
C THR A 265 -17.65 1.07 15.10
N VAL A 266 -16.42 0.79 15.51
CA VAL A 266 -15.85 -0.56 15.65
C VAL A 266 -15.39 -0.76 17.09
N ALA A 267 -14.85 -1.94 17.43
CA ALA A 267 -14.38 -2.23 18.79
C ALA A 267 -13.31 -1.23 19.32
N GLY A 268 -12.61 -0.52 18.43
CA GLY A 268 -11.64 0.54 18.75
C GLY A 268 -12.22 1.96 18.90
N GLY A 269 -13.53 2.16 18.68
CA GLY A 269 -14.20 3.45 18.75
C GLY A 269 -14.73 3.93 17.40
N ASP A 270 -15.06 5.22 17.34
CA ASP A 270 -15.57 5.87 16.14
C ASP A 270 -14.43 6.10 15.13
N GLY A 271 -14.74 5.95 13.85
CA GLY A 271 -13.78 6.12 12.79
C GLY A 271 -14.43 6.27 11.43
N GLN A 272 -13.58 6.36 10.41
CA GLN A 272 -13.99 6.48 9.02
C GLN A 272 -13.24 5.50 8.15
N ILE A 273 -13.91 4.97 7.13
CA ILE A 273 -13.30 4.17 6.07
C ILE A 273 -13.56 4.81 4.72
N GLU A 274 -12.73 4.46 3.72
CA GLU A 274 -12.98 4.80 2.32
C GLU A 274 -13.48 3.57 1.57
N LEU A 275 -14.61 3.70 0.90
CA LEU A 275 -15.13 2.70 -0.04
C LEU A 275 -15.05 3.25 -1.46
N ALA A 276 -14.36 2.53 -2.34
CA ALA A 276 -14.25 2.88 -3.74
C ALA A 276 -15.19 2.00 -4.59
N ALA A 277 -15.86 2.62 -5.56
CA ALA A 277 -16.47 1.85 -6.65
C ALA A 277 -15.38 1.08 -7.43
N SER A 278 -15.73 -0.11 -7.94
CA SER A 278 -14.84 -0.86 -8.83
C SER A 278 -14.52 -0.05 -10.09
N PRO A 279 -13.43 -0.35 -10.84
CA PRO A 279 -13.11 0.39 -12.06
C PRO A 279 -14.26 0.46 -13.07
N ASP A 280 -14.99 -0.65 -13.24
CA ASP A 280 -16.12 -0.73 -14.16
C ASP A 280 -17.32 0.09 -13.64
N MET A 281 -17.68 -0.08 -12.37
CA MET A 281 -18.77 0.68 -11.73
C MET A 281 -18.45 2.18 -11.69
N ARG A 282 -17.19 2.55 -11.45
CA ARG A 282 -16.74 3.94 -11.53
C ARG A 282 -16.99 4.50 -12.93
N ALA A 283 -16.68 3.77 -13.99
CA ALA A 283 -16.93 4.23 -15.35
C ALA A 283 -18.43 4.44 -15.61
N GLU A 284 -19.28 3.52 -15.16
CA GLU A 284 -20.74 3.63 -15.27
C GLU A 284 -21.29 4.85 -14.52
N ILE A 285 -20.85 5.06 -13.27
CA ILE A 285 -21.24 6.22 -12.46
C ILE A 285 -20.82 7.52 -13.14
N LEU A 286 -19.57 7.62 -13.60
CA LEU A 286 -19.06 8.82 -14.26
C LEU A 286 -19.81 9.11 -15.56
N ASN A 287 -20.16 8.08 -16.35
CA ASN A 287 -20.99 8.26 -17.54
C ASN A 287 -22.38 8.78 -17.19
N ALA A 288 -23.02 8.25 -16.15
CA ALA A 288 -24.34 8.69 -15.71
C ALA A 288 -24.31 10.15 -15.18
N VAL A 289 -23.25 10.53 -14.46
CA VAL A 289 -23.03 11.93 -14.05
C VAL A 289 -22.85 12.83 -15.26
N ALA A 290 -22.05 12.40 -16.24
CA ALA A 290 -21.76 13.18 -17.42
C ALA A 290 -23.03 13.40 -18.27
N GLU A 291 -23.84 12.36 -18.46
CA GLU A 291 -25.16 12.46 -19.10
C GLU A 291 -26.10 13.40 -18.34
N TYR A 292 -26.22 13.23 -17.02
CA TYR A 292 -27.05 14.07 -16.15
C TYR A 292 -26.65 15.55 -16.25
N CYS A 293 -25.35 15.86 -16.17
CA CYS A 293 -24.83 17.22 -16.18
C CYS A 293 -24.69 17.81 -17.61
N GLY A 294 -25.02 17.05 -18.66
CA GLY A 294 -24.95 17.51 -20.06
C GLY A 294 -23.55 17.55 -20.67
N PHE A 295 -22.60 16.78 -20.14
CA PHE A 295 -21.26 16.58 -20.69
C PHE A 295 -21.19 15.22 -21.39
N GLY A 296 -21.54 15.14 -22.67
CA GLY A 296 -21.55 13.84 -23.36
C GLY A 296 -22.17 13.83 -24.75
N SER A 297 -22.45 15.01 -25.31
CA SER A 297 -22.94 15.21 -26.67
C SER A 297 -21.83 15.66 -27.60
#